data_AF-A0A235FBP3-F1
#
_entry.id   AF-A0A235FBP3-F1
#
_cell.length_a   1.000
_cell.length_b   1.000
_cell.length_c   1.000
_cell.angle_alpha   90.00
_cell.angle_beta   90.00
_cell.angle_gamma   90.00
#
_symmetry.space_group_name_H-M   'P 1'
#
loop_
_entity.id
_entity.type
_entity.pdbx_description
1 polymer ?
#
loop_
_entity_poly.entity_id
_entity_poly.type
_entity_poly.pdbx_seq_one_letter_code
_entity_poly.pdbx_strand_id
1 'polypeptide(L)' 'MRLSGKWTEKMITKALADYFGSEETLPFSKEEYKELAHKVLQEWNGGENEEAFYSLVHDAVYDMLTN' A
#
# COMPACT_ATOMS: atom_id res chain seq x y z
N MET A 1 -15.70 7.00 -6.09
CA MET A 1 -14.83 7.43 -4.97
C MET A 1 -13.51 7.91 -5.55
N ARG A 2 -13.08 9.17 -5.37
CA ARG A 2 -11.77 9.64 -5.88
C ARG A 2 -10.69 9.22 -4.89
N LEU A 3 -9.95 8.15 -5.22
CA LEU A 3 -8.77 7.77 -4.44
C LEU A 3 -7.74 8.89 -4.57
N SER A 4 -7.41 9.53 -3.44
CA SER A 4 -6.38 10.56 -3.36
C SER A 4 -5.10 9.91 -2.84
N GLY A 5 -3.92 10.29 -3.36
CA GLY A 5 -2.65 9.62 -3.01
C GLY A 5 -2.41 9.45 -1.50
N LYS A 6 -2.86 10.43 -0.70
CA LYS A 6 -2.81 10.36 0.77
C LYS A 6 -3.61 9.21 1.39
N TRP A 7 -4.72 8.81 0.78
CA TRP A 7 -5.53 7.69 1.24
C TRP A 7 -4.82 6.37 0.94
N THR A 8 -4.24 6.23 -0.25
CA THR A 8 -3.44 5.06 -0.63
C THR A 8 -2.23 4.87 0.28
N GLU A 9 -1.49 5.95 0.57
CA GLU A 9 -0.36 5.91 1.51
C GLU A 9 -0.80 5.37 2.88
N LYS A 10 -1.94 5.86 3.40
CA LYS A 10 -2.47 5.42 4.69
C LYS A 10 -2.86 3.94 4.70
N MET A 11 -3.39 3.42 3.59
CA MET A 11 -3.76 2.01 3.44
C MET A 11 -2.52 1.12 3.41
N ILE A 12 -1.47 1.55 2.71
CA ILE A 12 -0.18 0.85 2.65
C ILE A 12 0.47 0.82 4.03
N THR A 13 0.52 1.94 4.75
CA THR A 13 1.04 1.98 6.13
C THR A 13 0.27 1.03 7.04
N LYS A 14 -1.07 0.99 6.92
CA LYS A 14 -1.89 0.09 7.72
C LYS A 14 -1.65 -1.39 7.38
N ALA A 15 -1.56 -1.73 6.10
CA ALA A 15 -1.24 -3.10 5.67
C ALA A 15 0.15 -3.52 6.16
N LEU A 16 1.14 -2.63 6.05
CA LEU A 16 2.48 -2.86 6.56
C LEU A 16 2.50 -3.01 8.09
N ALA A 17 1.77 -2.18 8.82
CA ALA A 17 1.63 -2.32 10.27
C ALA A 17 0.98 -3.66 10.66
N ASP A 18 0.10 -4.22 9.82
CA ASP A 18 -0.48 -5.56 10.02
C ASP A 18 0.60 -6.65 9.90
N TYR A 19 1.50 -6.54 8.92
CA TYR A 19 2.62 -7.48 8.73
C TYR A 19 3.72 -7.34 9.81
N PHE A 20 4.07 -6.11 10.20
CA PHE A 20 5.17 -5.84 11.15
C PHE A 20 4.73 -5.73 12.61
N GLY A 21 3.41 -5.71 12.86
CA GLY A 21 2.82 -5.53 14.17
C GLY A 21 2.94 -4.11 14.76
N SER A 22 3.65 -3.18 14.12
CA SER A 22 3.80 -1.78 14.58
C SER A 22 4.26 -0.83 13.47
N GLU A 23 3.78 0.42 13.51
CA GLU A 23 4.19 1.47 12.58
C GLU A 23 5.63 1.98 12.84
N GLU A 24 6.14 1.82 14.07
CA GLU A 24 7.49 2.26 14.45
C GLU A 24 8.60 1.32 13.99
N THR A 25 8.27 0.08 13.63
CA THR A 25 9.22 -0.95 13.20
C THR A 25 9.24 -1.14 11.69
N LEU A 26 8.53 -0.29 10.94
CA LEU A 26 8.48 -0.35 9.50
C LEU A 26 9.88 -0.11 8.93
N PRO A 27 10.51 -1.10 8.27
CA PRO A 27 11.86 -0.97 7.75
C PRO A 27 11.95 -0.07 6.52
N PHE A 28 10.80 0.47 6.06
CA PHE A 28 10.67 1.15 4.78
C PHE A 28 10.86 2.65 4.88
N SER A 29 11.60 3.20 3.92
CA SER A 29 11.79 4.64 3.79
C SER A 29 10.56 5.32 3.18
N LYS A 30 10.41 6.64 3.38
CA LYS A 30 9.33 7.41 2.74
C LYS A 30 9.30 7.31 1.22
N GLU A 31 10.46 7.08 0.60
CA GLU A 31 10.59 6.87 -0.85
C GLU A 31 9.96 5.55 -1.27
N GLU A 32 10.25 4.46 -0.55
CA GLU A 32 9.65 3.15 -0.78
C GLU A 32 8.13 3.19 -0.64
N TYR A 33 7.61 3.85 0.40
CA TYR A 33 6.17 4.10 0.55
C TYR A 33 5.55 4.80 -0.65
N LYS A 34 6.25 5.81 -1.19
CA LYS A 34 5.79 6.55 -2.37
C LYS A 34 5.80 5.67 -3.62
N GLU A 35 6.83 4.86 -3.81
CA GLU A 35 6.92 3.94 -4.94
C GLU A 35 5.81 2.88 -4.88
N LEU A 36 5.57 2.30 -3.70
CA LEU A 36 4.48 1.36 -3.43
C LEU A 36 3.12 2.00 -3.73
N ALA A 37 2.89 3.21 -3.24
CA ALA A 37 1.67 3.97 -3.51
C ALA A 37 1.49 4.25 -5.01
N HIS A 38 2.58 4.58 -5.71
CA HIS A 38 2.55 4.82 -7.15
C HIS A 38 2.24 3.54 -7.93
N LYS A 39 2.85 2.41 -7.57
CA LYS A 39 2.62 1.08 -8.19
C LYS A 39 1.17 0.65 -8.00
N VAL A 40 0.66 0.71 -6.77
CA VAL A 40 -0.74 0.39 -6.45
C VAL A 40 -1.70 1.31 -7.21
N LEU A 41 -1.42 2.62 -7.29
CA LEU A 41 -2.27 3.55 -8.06
C LEU A 41 -2.20 3.35 -9.57
N GLN A 42 -1.07 2.88 -10.10
CA GLN A 42 -0.93 2.54 -11.52
C GLN A 42 -1.68 1.26 -11.87
N GLU A 43 -1.60 0.24 -11.02
CA GLU A 43 -2.35 -1.01 -11.18
C GLU A 43 -3.84 -0.83 -10.87
N TRP A 44 -4.18 0.14 -10.03
CA TRP A 44 -5.56 0.48 -9.75
C TRP A 44 -6.23 1.16 -10.94
N ASN A 45 -6.97 0.36 -11.71
CA ASN A 45 -7.67 0.82 -12.90
C ASN A 45 -8.99 1.58 -12.61
N GLY A 46 -9.13 2.16 -11.41
CA GLY A 46 -10.29 2.98 -11.03
C GLY A 46 -11.56 2.19 -10.68
N GLY A 47 -11.44 0.93 -10.26
CA GLY A 47 -12.58 0.12 -9.81
C GLY A 47 -13.32 0.74 -8.61
N GLU A 48 -14.51 0.26 -8.31
CA GLU A 48 -15.27 0.70 -7.12
C GLU A 48 -15.08 -0.24 -5.91
N ASN A 49 -14.28 -1.29 -6.06
CA ASN A 49 -14.17 -2.37 -5.09
C ASN A 49 -13.01 -2.16 -4.12
N GLU A 50 -13.29 -1.64 -2.93
CA GLU A 50 -12.29 -1.40 -1.88
C GLU A 50 -11.51 -2.67 -1.51
N GLU A 51 -12.15 -3.84 -1.53
CA GLU A 51 -11.50 -5.14 -1.30
C GLU A 51 -10.44 -5.47 -2.36
N ALA A 52 -10.71 -5.15 -3.63
CA ALA A 52 -9.74 -5.33 -4.70
C ALA A 52 -8.54 -4.38 -4.54
N PHE A 53 -8.80 -3.15 -4.07
CA PHE A 53 -7.74 -2.20 -3.75
C PHE A 53 -6.90 -2.68 -2.56
N TYR A 54 -7.55 -3.19 -1.51
CA TYR A 54 -6.87 -3.77 -0.34
C TYR A 54 -5.98 -4.95 -0.76
N SER A 55 -6.49 -5.82 -1.63
CA SER A 55 -5.71 -6.96 -2.14
C SER A 55 -4.47 -6.48 -2.91
N LEU A 56 -4.60 -5.48 -3.79
CA LEU A 56 -3.45 -4.89 -4.50
C LEU A 56 -2.41 -4.28 -3.55
N VAL A 57 -2.85 -3.59 -2.50
CA VAL A 57 -1.95 -3.06 -1.48
C VAL A 57 -1.19 -4.19 -0.77
N HIS A 58 -1.88 -5.24 -0.36
CA HIS A 58 -1.24 -6.38 0.31
C HIS A 58 -0.28 -7.13 -0.63
N ASP A 59 -0.64 -7.31 -1.89
CA ASP A 59 0.20 -7.97 -2.90
C ASP A 59 1.49 -7.17 -3.15
N ALA A 60 1.38 -5.86 -3.34
CA ALA A 60 2.53 -4.98 -3.52
C ALA A 60 3.43 -4.91 -2.27
N VAL A 61 2.84 -4.91 -1.07
CA VAL A 61 3.59 -4.95 0.19
C VAL A 61 4.30 -6.30 0.36
N TYR A 62 3.63 -7.40 0.04
CA TYR A 62 4.19 -8.75 0.11
C TYR A 62 5.33 -8.95 -0.90
N ASP A 63 5.16 -8.48 -2.14
CA ASP A 63 6.20 -8.45 -3.18
C ASP A 63 7.44 -7.71 -2.67
N MET A 64 7.29 -6.53 -2.09
CA MET A 64 8.40 -5.77 -1.51
C MET A 64 9.06 -6.47 -0.31
N LEU A 65 8.31 -7.25 0.48
CA LEU A 65 8.86 -7.96 1.64
C LEU A 65 9.65 -9.21 1.28
N THR A 66 9.31 -9.81 0.14
CA THR A 66 9.85 -11.12 -0.27
C THR A 66 10.90 -11.03 -1.37
N ASN A 67 11.10 -9.84 -1.94
CA ASN A 67 12.00 -9.54 -3.05
C ASN A 67 13.13 -8.61 -2.57
#